data_AF-A0A974X2I9-F1
#
_entry.id   AF-A0A974X2I9-F1
#
_cell.length_a   1.000
_cell.length_b   1.000
_cell.length_c   1.000
_cell.angle_alpha   90.00
_cell.angle_beta   90.00
_cell.angle_gamma   90.00
#
_symmetry.space_group_name_H-M   'P 1'
#
loop_
_entity.id
_entity.type
_entity.pdbx_description
1 polymer ?
#
loop_
_entity_poly.entity_id
_entity_poly.type
_entity_poly.pdbx_seq_one_letter_code
_entity_poly.pdbx_strand_id
1 'polypeptide(L)'
;MPAVVPWQGVAVKSDIRKLLTSGKIKLVPDLSDTSVDFRDYPEKMLAAVDAVLEGRLDDPITEVEYNGRRLKYLPVNELLDLSKMFLTTLPQNQRIQTIFCRWR
;
A
#
# COMPACT_ATOMS: atom_id res chain seq x y z
N MET A 1 12.18 8.12 7.42
CA MET A 1 12.65 8.23 8.83
C MET A 1 12.82 6.82 9.39
N PRO A 2 13.90 6.48 10.10
CA PRO A 2 14.04 5.15 10.71
C PRO A 2 13.01 4.96 11.83
N ALA A 3 12.31 3.84 11.82
CA ALA A 3 11.28 3.50 12.81
C ALA A 3 11.86 2.52 13.85
N VAL A 4 11.54 2.72 15.13
CA VAL A 4 11.91 1.77 16.19
C VAL A 4 10.66 1.05 16.65
N VAL A 5 10.62 -0.27 16.43
CA VAL A 5 9.46 -1.09 16.75
C VAL A 5 9.81 -2.05 17.90
N PRO A 6 8.98 -2.12 18.97
CA PRO A 6 9.18 -3.11 20.02
C PRO A 6 8.70 -4.49 19.55
N TRP A 7 9.39 -5.55 19.98
CA TRP A 7 8.95 -6.93 19.78
C TRP A 7 9.00 -7.70 21.10
N GLN A 8 8.16 -8.73 21.22
CA GLN A 8 8.06 -9.56 22.42
C GLN A 8 7.90 -11.04 22.03
N GLY A 9 8.68 -11.91 22.66
CA GLY A 9 8.52 -13.35 22.60
C GLY A 9 7.72 -13.82 23.81
N VAL A 10 6.58 -14.48 23.56
CA VAL A 10 5.66 -14.95 24.60
C VAL A 10 5.46 -16.45 24.44
N ALA A 11 5.60 -17.21 25.53
CA ALA A 11 5.14 -18.59 25.59
C ALA A 11 3.67 -18.63 26.02
N VAL A 12 2.87 -19.41 25.32
CA VAL A 12 1.45 -19.60 25.62
C VAL A 12 1.21 -21.06 25.97
N LYS A 13 0.61 -21.32 27.13
CA LYS A 13 0.09 -22.65 27.51
C LYS A 13 -1.31 -22.48 28.10
N SER A 14 -2.31 -23.02 27.41
CA SER A 14 -3.73 -22.70 27.64
C SER A 14 -3.94 -21.18 27.68
N ASP A 15 -4.45 -20.64 28.79
CA ASP A 15 -4.73 -19.21 28.97
C ASP A 15 -3.60 -18.44 29.63
N ILE A 16 -2.50 -19.11 30.01
CA ILE A 16 -1.36 -18.48 30.66
C ILE A 16 -0.36 -18.06 29.59
N ARG A 17 -0.14 -16.74 29.50
CA ARG A 17 0.88 -16.11 28.67
C ARG A 17 2.05 -15.69 29.54
N LYS A 18 3.25 -16.17 29.24
CA LYS A 18 4.47 -15.78 29.94
C LYS A 18 5.42 -15.09 28.96
N LEU A 19 5.79 -13.85 29.27
CA LEU A 19 6.83 -13.13 28.54
C LEU A 19 8.16 -13.87 28.74
N LEU A 20 8.78 -14.29 27.64
CA LEU A 20 10.09 -14.93 27.64
C LEU A 20 11.19 -13.92 27.38
N THR A 21 10.93 -13.00 26.45
CA THR A 21 11.93 -12.02 26.00
C THR A 21 11.24 -10.83 25.36
N SER A 22 11.94 -9.69 25.31
CA SER A 22 11.49 -8.51 24.59
C SER A 22 12.70 -7.73 24.08
N GLY A 23 12.49 -6.98 23.02
CA GLY A 23 13.56 -6.18 22.43
C GLY A 23 13.02 -5.06 21.55
N LYS A 24 13.93 -4.32 20.95
CA LYS A 24 13.63 -3.24 20.00
C LYS A 24 14.36 -3.53 18.70
N ILE A 25 13.66 -3.41 17.58
CA ILE A 25 14.24 -3.50 16.25
C ILE A 25 14.26 -2.10 15.66
N LYS A 26 15.42 -1.68 15.17
CA LYS A 26 15.58 -0.44 14.40
C LYS A 26 15.38 -0.78 12.93
N LEU A 27 14.26 -0.34 12.38
CA LEU A 27 13.97 -0.45 10.96
C LEU A 27 14.61 0.73 10.24
N VAL A 28 15.49 0.41 9.29
CA VAL A 28 16.07 1.38 8.36
C VAL A 28 15.35 1.19 7.03
N PRO A 29 14.79 2.24 6.41
CA PRO A 29 14.17 2.12 5.10
C PRO A 29 15.25 1.74 4.09
N ASP A 30 15.04 0.63 3.39
CA ASP A 30 15.81 0.31 2.20
C ASP A 30 15.23 1.13 1.04
N LEU A 31 16.01 2.09 0.54
CA LEU A 31 15.62 2.93 -0.59
C LEU A 31 15.99 2.31 -1.94
N SER A 32 16.72 1.18 -1.93
CA SER A 32 17.11 0.42 -3.12
C SER A 32 16.15 -0.73 -3.42
N ASP A 33 15.32 -1.09 -2.44
CA ASP A 33 14.35 -2.17 -2.59
C ASP A 33 13.07 -1.64 -3.24
N THR A 34 12.86 -2.01 -4.50
CA THR A 34 11.59 -1.81 -5.22
C THR A 34 10.52 -2.83 -4.77
N SER A 35 10.79 -3.63 -3.73
CA SER A 35 9.77 -4.49 -3.14
C SER A 35 8.61 -3.63 -2.65
N VAL A 36 7.51 -3.70 -3.39
CA VAL A 36 6.31 -2.97 -3.06
C VAL A 36 5.80 -3.57 -1.76
N ASP A 37 5.85 -2.81 -0.66
CA ASP A 37 5.14 -3.19 0.54
C ASP A 37 3.69 -3.50 0.14
N PHE A 38 3.30 -4.78 0.22
CA PHE A 38 1.99 -5.25 -0.21
C PHE A 38 0.85 -4.60 0.57
N ARG A 39 1.15 -3.98 1.72
CA ARG A 39 0.18 -3.21 2.52
C ARG A 39 -0.16 -1.88 1.87
N ASP A 40 0.82 -1.22 1.27
CA ASP A 40 0.67 0.07 0.59
C ASP A 40 0.43 -0.10 -0.92
N TYR A 41 0.54 -1.34 -1.42
CA TYR A 41 0.30 -1.68 -2.82
C TYR A 41 -1.04 -1.18 -3.36
N PRO A 42 -2.18 -1.33 -2.64
CA PRO A 42 -3.47 -0.85 -3.14
C PRO A 42 -3.54 0.69 -3.18
N GLU A 43 -2.90 1.38 -2.24
CA GLU A 43 -2.86 2.84 -2.20
C GLU A 43 -2.03 3.42 -3.34
N LYS A 44 -0.84 2.84 -3.58
CA LYS A 44 0.06 3.24 -4.68
C LYS A 44 -0.57 3.00 -6.06
N MET A 45 -1.24 1.86 -6.23
CA MET A 45 -1.97 1.54 -7.47
C MET A 45 -3.14 2.49 -7.70
N LEU A 46 -3.90 2.82 -6.65
CA LEU A 46 -4.99 3.78 -6.75
C LEU A 46 -4.47 5.17 -7.16
N ALA A 47 -3.39 5.65 -6.52
CA ALA A 47 -2.76 6.92 -6.86
C ALA A 47 -2.23 6.93 -8.31
N ALA A 48 -1.66 5.83 -8.79
CA ALA A 48 -1.21 5.70 -10.18
C ALA A 48 -2.39 5.73 -11.16
N VAL A 49 -3.48 5.00 -10.87
CA VAL A 49 -4.70 5.00 -11.70
C VAL A 49 -5.34 6.39 -11.73
N ASP A 50 -5.45 7.06 -10.59
CA ASP A 50 -6.01 8.42 -10.51
C ASP A 50 -5.13 9.42 -11.28
N ALA A 51 -3.80 9.31 -11.20
CA ALA A 51 -2.90 10.14 -11.99
C ALA A 51 -3.05 9.93 -13.51
N VAL A 52 -3.36 8.71 -13.96
CA VAL A 52 -3.64 8.42 -15.39
C VAL A 52 -4.97 9.03 -15.78
N LEU A 53 -6.01 8.87 -14.95
CA LEU A 53 -7.36 9.38 -15.21
C LEU A 53 -7.42 10.91 -15.22
N GLU A 54 -6.66 11.58 -14.36
CA GLU A 54 -6.58 13.04 -14.29
C GLU A 54 -5.68 13.65 -15.38
N GLY A 55 -5.03 12.82 -16.21
CA GLY A 55 -4.13 13.29 -17.26
C GLY A 55 -2.85 13.95 -16.74
N ARG A 56 -2.49 13.75 -15.46
CA ARG A 56 -1.27 14.32 -14.85
C ARG A 56 -0.01 13.49 -15.10
N LEU A 57 -0.11 12.37 -15.82
CA LEU A 57 1.01 11.50 -16.15
C LEU A 57 1.68 11.91 -17.46
N ASP A 58 2.42 13.02 -17.42
CA ASP A 58 3.42 13.36 -18.44
C ASP A 58 4.76 12.63 -18.19
N ASP A 59 4.98 12.05 -16.99
CA ASP A 59 6.27 11.48 -16.63
C ASP A 59 6.40 9.96 -16.96
N PRO A 60 7.51 9.54 -17.60
CA PRO A 60 7.83 8.14 -17.89
C PRO A 60 8.27 7.32 -16.66
N ILE A 61 8.26 7.90 -15.46
CA ILE A 61 8.85 7.32 -14.24
C ILE A 61 7.90 6.34 -13.53
N THR A 62 6.61 6.38 -13.82
CA THR A 62 5.61 5.49 -13.22
C THR A 62 5.26 4.37 -14.19
N GLU A 63 6.25 3.54 -14.56
CA GLU A 63 6.02 2.26 -15.27
C GLU A 63 5.41 1.23 -14.32
N VAL A 64 4.23 1.55 -13.81
CA VAL A 64 3.47 0.63 -12.96
C VAL A 64 2.76 -0.35 -13.88
N GLU A 65 3.25 -1.59 -13.86
CA GLU A 65 2.67 -2.70 -14.60
C GLU A 65 1.59 -3.38 -13.77
N TYR A 66 0.40 -3.50 -14.34
CA TYR A 66 -0.67 -4.31 -13.80
C TYR A 66 -0.92 -5.47 -14.76
N ASN A 67 -0.70 -6.70 -14.27
CA ASN A 67 -0.88 -7.93 -15.05
C ASN A 67 -0.10 -7.94 -16.39
N GLY A 68 1.14 -7.44 -16.37
CA GLY A 68 2.01 -7.35 -17.56
C GLY A 68 1.58 -6.30 -18.59
N ARG A 69 0.63 -5.42 -18.24
CA ARG A 69 0.21 -4.28 -19.06
C ARG A 69 0.53 -2.98 -18.35
N ARG A 70 1.06 -2.00 -19.09
CA ARG A 70 1.33 -0.67 -18.56
C ARG A 70 0.02 0.09 -18.44
N LEU A 71 -0.21 0.72 -17.28
CA LEU A 71 -1.44 1.48 -17.00
C LEU A 71 -1.72 2.58 -18.03
N LYS A 72 -0.69 3.17 -18.65
CA LYS A 72 -0.81 4.20 -19.70
C LYS A 72 -1.59 3.72 -20.94
N TYR A 73 -1.58 2.43 -21.23
CA TYR A 73 -2.24 1.86 -22.42
C TYR A 73 -3.57 1.16 -22.08
N LEU A 74 -4.03 1.22 -20.83
CA LEU A 74 -5.33 0.66 -20.47
C LEU A 74 -6.47 1.62 -20.90
N PRO A 75 -7.59 1.08 -21.41
CA PRO A 75 -8.76 1.89 -21.70
C PRO A 75 -9.36 2.43 -20.40
N VAL A 76 -10.00 3.61 -20.50
CA VAL A 76 -10.57 4.34 -19.35
C VAL A 76 -11.53 3.49 -18.53
N ASN A 77 -12.33 2.65 -19.19
CA ASN A 77 -13.26 1.74 -18.52
C ASN A 77 -12.55 0.72 -17.62
N GLU A 78 -11.44 0.15 -18.08
CA GLU A 78 -10.64 -0.79 -17.29
C GLU A 78 -9.96 -0.08 -16.11
N LEU A 79 -9.49 1.15 -16.29
CA LEU A 79 -8.92 1.97 -15.21
C LEU A 79 -9.96 2.26 -14.11
N LEU A 80 -11.21 2.55 -14.48
CA LEU A 80 -12.29 2.77 -13.51
C LEU A 80 -12.63 1.51 -12.72
N ASP A 81 -12.61 0.34 -13.37
CA ASP A 81 -12.87 -0.93 -12.70
C ASP A 81 -11.72 -1.33 -11.77
N LEU A 82 -10.47 -1.05 -12.15
CA LEU A 82 -9.31 -1.21 -11.26
C LEU A 82 -9.39 -0.30 -10.04
N SER A 83 -9.78 0.97 -10.21
CA SER A 83 -9.97 1.91 -9.10
C SER A 83 -11.00 1.38 -8.10
N LYS A 84 -12.15 0.87 -8.57
CA LYS A 84 -13.16 0.24 -7.72
C LYS A 84 -12.61 -1.00 -6.99
N MET A 85 -11.89 -1.86 -7.70
CA MET A 85 -11.29 -3.06 -7.12
C MET A 85 -10.33 -2.69 -5.98
N PHE A 86 -9.38 -1.78 -6.20
CA PHE A 86 -8.44 -1.37 -5.15
C PHE A 86 -9.12 -0.67 -3.98
N LEU A 87 -10.15 0.16 -4.23
CA LEU A 87 -10.96 0.76 -3.16
C LEU A 87 -11.68 -0.29 -2.29
N THR A 88 -12.06 -1.44 -2.85
CA THR A 88 -12.66 -2.53 -2.06
C THR A 88 -11.64 -3.31 -1.23
N THR A 89 -10.38 -3.36 -1.68
CA THR A 89 -9.27 -4.04 -0.98
C THR A 89 -8.78 -3.24 0.22
N LEU A 90 -8.90 -1.91 0.20
CA LEU A 90 -8.50 -1.07 1.33
C LEU A 90 -9.33 -1.35 2.60
N PRO A 91 -8.73 -1.31 3.79
CA PRO A 91 -9.45 -1.42 5.05
C PRO A 91 -10.38 -0.21 5.26
N GLN A 92 -11.49 -0.42 5.97
CA GLN A 92 -12.60 0.55 6.08
C GLN A 92 -12.17 1.92 6.62
N ASN A 93 -11.21 1.96 7.54
CA ASN A 93 -10.64 3.19 8.10
C ASN A 93 -9.88 4.02 7.04
N GLN A 94 -9.18 3.38 6.11
CA GLN A 94 -8.47 4.07 5.02
C GLN A 94 -9.41 4.47 3.89
N ARG A 95 -10.42 3.67 3.57
CA ARG A 95 -11.44 4.01 2.53
C ARG A 95 -12.09 5.37 2.80
N ILE A 96 -12.47 5.65 4.05
CA ILE A 96 -13.12 6.91 4.43
C ILE A 96 -12.15 8.10 4.24
N GLN A 97 -10.88 7.94 4.63
CA GLN A 97 -9.87 8.98 4.46
C GLN A 97 -9.59 9.26 2.97
N THR A 98 -9.41 8.21 2.17
CA THR A 98 -9.15 8.35 0.72
C THR A 98 -10.33 9.00 -0.02
N ILE A 99 -11.57 8.61 0.31
CA ILE A 99 -12.76 9.27 -0.24
C ILE A 99 -12.77 10.75 0.16
N PHE A 100 -12.55 11.08 1.43
CA PHE A 100 -12.57 12.46 1.90
C PHE A 100 -11.50 13.34 1.22
N CYS A 101 -10.31 12.80 0.96
CA CYS A 101 -9.22 13.52 0.28
C CYS A 101 -9.44 13.71 -1.24
N ARG A 102 -10.26 12.87 -1.88
CA ARG A 102 -10.52 12.94 -3.34
C ARG A 102 -11.56 14.00 -3.72
N TRP A 103 -12.47 14.34 -2.82
CA TRP A 103 -13.57 15.30 -3.06
C TRP A 103 -13.31 16.69 -2.47
N ARG A 104 -12.06 17.02 -2.17
CA ARG A 104 -11.63 18.31 -1.63
C ARG A 104 -10.83 19.10 -2.66
#